data_AF-A0A6L9K581-F1
#
_entry.id   AF-A0A6L9K581-F1
#
_cell.length_a   1.000
_cell.length_b   1.000
_cell.length_c   1.000
_cell.angle_alpha   90.00
_cell.angle_beta   90.00
_cell.angle_gamma   90.00
#
_symmetry.space_group_name_H-M   'P 1'
#
loop_
_entity.id
_entity.type
_entity.pdbx_description
1 polymer ?
#
loop_
_entity_poly.entity_id
_entity_poly.type
_entity_poly.pdbx_seq_one_letter_code
_entity_poly.pdbx_strand_id
1 'polypeptide(L)'
;MSHRERFVKTINGELTDRPPLYVSLVPQLAKRLSSHLGVPYEEPVSSLLGSRISFNNMLTGMGVDAIGVAACFPDNGQPVLREDGITINEWGIGTKPHGLYDDFAIHPLANVQTVEEIENYPFPEVDAPGRFRFAEETIAKYGKDFGIIGDLECAIYEISWYLVGLEKLLMDMMMEEPYVDALLDKVTDISTKTGLRLIECGVDMIWAGDDFGSQNSLIMSPEMFDRYFEPRIRKMFTAFRAANPNIKLAWHSCGSIVPIIPKFIDLGLDFMNPLQPMAKNMDAENIKKNFEGKIGFFGAICVQDLLPNGTPEHIKSEVKRIAALLGEKGNYILAPAHNIQDDTPVENVLALFEAVKELETI
;
A
#
# COMPACT_ATOMS: atom_id res chain seq x y z
N MET A 1 14.02 9.86 20.12
CA MET A 1 14.35 8.51 19.57
C MET A 1 14.82 8.66 18.14
N SER A 2 15.65 7.76 17.58
CA SER A 2 15.96 7.82 16.14
C SER A 2 14.77 7.35 15.29
N HIS A 3 14.70 7.72 14.01
CA HIS A 3 13.63 7.33 13.10
C HIS A 3 13.48 5.81 12.99
N ARG A 4 14.57 5.10 12.68
CA ARG A 4 14.61 3.62 12.65
C ARG A 4 14.22 2.99 13.97
N GLU A 5 14.79 3.46 15.09
CA GLU A 5 14.48 2.89 16.41
C GLU A 5 12.99 3.02 16.73
N ARG A 6 12.38 4.18 16.42
CA ARG A 6 10.95 4.42 16.60
C ARG A 6 10.12 3.45 15.77
N PHE A 7 10.41 3.33 14.48
CA PHE A 7 9.67 2.41 13.61
C PHE A 7 9.79 0.95 14.08
N VAL A 8 11.01 0.46 14.31
CA VAL A 8 11.27 -0.93 14.71
C VAL A 8 10.62 -1.27 16.06
N LYS A 9 10.67 -0.35 17.03
CA LYS A 9 9.98 -0.53 18.32
C LYS A 9 8.47 -0.61 18.15
N THR A 10 7.89 0.32 17.39
CA THR A 10 6.43 0.35 17.17
C THR A 10 5.92 -0.92 16.51
N ILE A 11 6.58 -1.42 15.46
CA ILE A 11 6.12 -2.62 14.75
C ILE A 11 6.29 -3.91 15.58
N ASN A 12 7.06 -3.84 16.67
CA ASN A 12 7.23 -4.92 17.64
C ASN A 12 6.40 -4.71 18.92
N GLY A 13 5.51 -3.72 18.94
CA GLY A 13 4.59 -3.47 20.05
C GLY A 13 5.21 -2.79 21.26
N GLU A 14 6.39 -2.18 21.12
CA GLU A 14 7.00 -1.36 22.15
C GLU A 14 6.46 0.08 22.09
N LEU A 15 6.41 0.74 23.25
CA LEU A 15 6.08 2.15 23.35
C LEU A 15 7.25 3.02 22.86
N THR A 16 6.91 4.12 22.20
CA THR A 16 7.84 5.09 21.64
C THR A 16 7.53 6.50 22.14
N ASP A 17 8.42 7.46 21.85
CA ASP A 17 8.22 8.88 22.16
C ASP A 17 7.02 9.48 21.40
N ARG A 18 6.77 8.99 20.18
CA ARG A 18 5.55 9.23 19.39
C ARG A 18 5.37 8.10 18.38
N PRO A 19 4.17 7.94 17.77
CA PRO A 19 4.00 7.06 16.62
C PRO A 19 4.96 7.43 15.47
N PRO A 20 5.55 6.45 14.76
CA PRO A 20 6.31 6.70 13.55
C PRO A 20 5.39 7.21 12.44
N LEU A 21 5.91 8.12 11.63
CA LEU A 21 5.25 8.72 10.48
C LEU A 21 5.64 8.02 9.19
N TYR A 22 4.65 7.64 8.39
CA TYR A 22 4.83 7.26 6.98
C TYR A 22 3.95 8.14 6.10
N VAL A 23 4.47 8.60 4.96
CA VAL A 23 3.76 9.47 4.02
C VAL A 23 4.14 9.07 2.60
N SER A 24 3.15 9.03 1.72
CA SER A 24 3.31 8.93 0.27
C SER A 24 2.50 10.02 -0.43
N LEU A 25 2.92 10.41 -1.62
CA LEU A 25 2.40 11.58 -2.34
C LEU A 25 2.12 11.24 -3.80
N VAL A 26 1.12 11.88 -4.40
CA VAL A 26 1.03 11.89 -5.87
C VAL A 26 2.12 12.79 -6.49
N PRO A 27 2.62 12.49 -7.70
CA PRO A 27 3.74 13.24 -8.31
C PRO A 27 3.51 14.75 -8.44
N GLN A 28 2.27 15.16 -8.72
CA GLN A 28 1.89 16.56 -8.89
C GLN A 28 2.10 17.35 -7.59
N LEU A 29 1.63 16.80 -6.46
CA LEU A 29 1.84 17.40 -5.15
C LEU A 29 3.33 17.41 -4.77
N ALA A 30 4.04 16.30 -5.00
CA ALA A 30 5.47 16.21 -4.72
C ALA A 30 6.28 17.29 -5.46
N LYS A 31 5.90 17.62 -6.70
CA LYS A 31 6.51 18.70 -7.49
C LYS A 31 6.28 20.09 -6.88
N ARG A 32 5.06 20.37 -6.43
CA ARG A 32 4.74 21.65 -5.75
C ARG A 32 5.49 21.77 -4.42
N LEU A 33 5.52 20.69 -3.65
CA LEU A 33 6.21 20.63 -2.36
C LEU A 33 7.72 20.80 -2.53
N SER A 34 8.32 20.12 -3.51
CA SER A 34 9.76 20.28 -3.83
C SER A 34 10.09 21.74 -4.18
N SER A 35 9.25 22.37 -4.99
CA SER A 35 9.40 23.77 -5.38
C SER A 35 9.29 24.72 -4.19
N HIS A 36 8.34 24.45 -3.27
CA HIS A 36 8.15 25.24 -2.06
C HIS A 36 9.32 25.10 -1.08
N LEU A 37 9.85 23.89 -0.91
CA LEU A 37 10.95 23.59 0.01
C LEU A 37 12.33 23.96 -0.56
N GLY A 38 12.42 24.28 -1.86
CA GLY A 38 13.69 24.55 -2.53
C GLY A 38 14.59 23.31 -2.68
N VAL A 39 13.98 22.12 -2.74
CA VAL A 39 14.70 20.85 -2.94
C VAL A 39 14.48 20.32 -4.37
N PRO A 40 15.43 19.55 -4.94
CA PRO A 40 15.25 18.93 -6.24
C PRO A 40 14.04 17.99 -6.27
N TYR A 41 13.24 18.08 -7.32
CA TYR A 41 12.16 17.12 -7.58
C TYR A 41 12.75 15.80 -8.08
N GLU A 42 12.30 14.69 -7.49
CA GLU A 42 12.61 13.34 -7.92
C GLU A 42 11.51 12.84 -8.86
N GLU A 43 11.85 12.30 -10.03
CA GLU A 43 10.84 11.67 -10.87
C GLU A 43 10.30 10.40 -10.21
N PRO A 44 9.03 10.03 -10.44
CA PRO A 44 8.47 8.80 -9.90
C PRO A 44 9.25 7.57 -10.40
N VAL A 45 9.48 6.63 -9.50
CA VAL A 45 10.12 5.35 -9.80
C VAL A 45 9.27 4.55 -10.77
N SER A 46 9.91 3.93 -11.77
CA SER A 46 9.27 3.06 -12.77
C SER A 46 8.79 1.75 -12.13
N SER A 47 7.59 1.79 -11.55
CA SER A 47 6.90 0.67 -10.90
C SER A 47 5.39 0.88 -10.97
N LEU A 48 4.60 -0.19 -10.87
CA LEU A 48 3.16 -0.10 -10.62
C LEU A 48 2.84 0.67 -9.33
N LEU A 49 3.76 0.63 -8.36
CA LEU A 49 3.64 1.29 -7.05
C LEU A 49 4.49 2.56 -6.98
N GLY A 50 4.85 3.14 -8.14
CA GLY A 50 5.83 4.22 -8.26
C GLY A 50 5.59 5.39 -7.31
N SER A 51 4.36 5.87 -7.17
CA SER A 51 4.03 7.00 -6.28
C SER A 51 4.27 6.72 -4.79
N ARG A 52 4.19 5.46 -4.35
CA ARG A 52 4.32 5.05 -2.94
C ARG A 52 5.77 4.88 -2.51
N ILE A 53 6.66 4.57 -3.44
CA ILE A 53 8.09 4.30 -3.18
C ILE A 53 9.01 5.45 -3.61
N SER A 54 8.44 6.57 -4.04
CA SER A 54 9.17 7.72 -4.59
C SER A 54 9.34 8.86 -3.59
N PHE A 55 10.15 9.86 -3.99
CA PHE A 55 10.35 11.11 -3.26
C PHE A 55 11.03 10.94 -1.89
N ASN A 56 11.77 9.83 -1.72
CA ASN A 56 12.40 9.45 -0.45
C ASN A 56 13.40 10.51 0.04
N ASN A 57 14.13 11.21 -0.83
CA ASN A 57 15.05 12.27 -0.37
C ASN A 57 14.29 13.42 0.27
N MET A 58 13.21 13.88 -0.36
CA MET A 58 12.38 14.96 0.20
C MET A 58 11.70 14.50 1.49
N LEU A 59 11.04 13.34 1.48
CA LEU A 59 10.25 12.84 2.60
C LEU A 59 11.12 12.57 3.85
N THR A 60 12.30 11.99 3.68
CA THR A 60 13.25 11.78 4.78
C THR A 60 13.74 13.10 5.36
N GLY A 61 13.98 14.12 4.52
CA GLY A 61 14.32 15.48 4.97
C GLY A 61 13.17 16.19 5.72
N MET A 62 11.93 15.83 5.43
CA MET A 62 10.75 16.38 6.12
C MET A 62 10.48 15.73 7.48
N GLY A 63 10.93 14.48 7.66
CA GLY A 63 10.90 13.77 8.94
C GLY A 63 10.00 12.54 9.00
N VAL A 64 9.80 11.82 7.88
CA VAL A 64 9.21 10.48 7.94
C VAL A 64 10.11 9.53 8.74
N ASP A 65 9.53 8.48 9.33
CA ASP A 65 10.26 7.47 10.09
C ASP A 65 10.51 6.18 9.31
N ALA A 66 9.79 5.99 8.20
CA ALA A 66 9.93 4.87 7.29
C ALA A 66 9.71 5.30 5.84
N ILE A 67 10.26 4.50 4.92
CA ILE A 67 10.12 4.68 3.47
C ILE A 67 9.67 3.38 2.80
N GLY A 68 9.05 3.51 1.63
CA GLY A 68 8.60 2.40 0.80
C GLY A 68 9.67 1.94 -0.19
N VAL A 69 9.74 0.63 -0.41
CA VAL A 69 10.46 -0.01 -1.53
C VAL A 69 9.57 -1.08 -2.14
N ALA A 70 9.68 -1.32 -3.44
CA ALA A 70 8.92 -2.37 -4.12
C ALA A 70 9.71 -2.94 -5.29
N ALA A 71 9.15 -3.98 -5.92
CA ALA A 71 9.56 -4.38 -7.25
C ALA A 71 9.29 -3.26 -8.27
N CYS A 72 10.23 -3.06 -9.17
CA CYS A 72 10.15 -2.12 -10.30
C CYS A 72 9.96 -2.87 -11.62
N PHE A 73 9.67 -2.15 -12.69
CA PHE A 73 9.75 -2.76 -14.02
C PHE A 73 11.21 -3.20 -14.30
N PRO A 74 11.44 -4.40 -14.84
CA PRO A 74 12.79 -4.91 -15.05
C PRO A 74 13.45 -4.21 -16.25
N ASP A 75 14.76 -4.38 -16.40
CA ASP A 75 15.55 -3.72 -17.45
C ASP A 75 14.99 -4.01 -18.87
N ASN A 76 14.46 -5.22 -19.08
CA ASN A 76 13.89 -5.68 -20.34
C ASN A 76 12.34 -5.66 -20.40
N GLY A 77 11.67 -5.08 -19.40
CA GLY A 77 10.21 -5.05 -19.28
C GLY A 77 9.67 -3.67 -18.95
N GLN A 78 10.39 -2.61 -19.34
CA GLN A 78 9.91 -1.24 -19.17
C GLN A 78 8.61 -1.01 -19.94
N PRO A 79 7.65 -0.24 -19.39
CA PRO A 79 6.41 0.06 -20.08
C PRO A 79 6.66 0.78 -21.42
N VAL A 80 5.87 0.43 -22.43
CA VAL A 80 6.00 0.94 -23.79
C VAL A 80 4.82 1.86 -24.10
N LEU A 81 5.13 3.13 -24.37
CA LEU A 81 4.15 4.11 -24.88
C LEU A 81 3.89 3.86 -26.36
N ARG A 82 2.62 3.64 -26.71
CA ARG A 82 2.12 3.50 -28.08
C ARG A 82 1.76 4.87 -28.69
N GLU A 83 1.65 4.90 -30.02
CA GLU A 83 1.26 6.12 -30.78
C GLU A 83 -0.14 6.65 -30.42
N ASP A 84 -1.04 5.79 -29.95
CA ASP A 84 -2.40 6.14 -29.51
C ASP A 84 -2.46 6.69 -28.07
N GLY A 85 -1.30 6.83 -27.42
CA GLY A 85 -1.15 7.35 -26.07
C GLY A 85 -1.40 6.33 -24.96
N ILE A 86 -1.49 5.04 -25.29
CA ILE A 86 -1.61 3.95 -24.31
C ILE A 86 -0.22 3.46 -23.92
N THR A 87 0.04 3.34 -22.62
CA THR A 87 1.25 2.73 -22.08
C THR A 87 0.96 1.28 -21.73
N ILE A 88 1.69 0.33 -22.32
CA ILE A 88 1.54 -1.11 -22.03
C ILE A 88 2.70 -1.58 -21.16
N ASN A 89 2.40 -2.25 -20.05
CA ASN A 89 3.41 -2.82 -19.16
C ASN A 89 3.71 -4.30 -19.46
N GLU A 90 4.63 -4.90 -18.72
CA GLU A 90 5.04 -6.31 -18.88
C GLU A 90 3.91 -7.34 -18.63
N TRP A 91 2.86 -6.95 -17.91
CA TRP A 91 1.66 -7.77 -17.73
C TRP A 91 0.69 -7.66 -18.91
N GLY A 92 1.03 -6.91 -19.97
CA GLY A 92 0.13 -6.63 -21.10
C GLY A 92 -1.01 -5.67 -20.78
N ILE A 93 -1.05 -5.10 -19.57
CA ILE A 93 -2.06 -4.13 -19.15
C ILE A 93 -1.74 -2.80 -19.80
N GLY A 94 -2.74 -2.21 -20.46
CA GLY A 94 -2.63 -0.91 -21.11
C GLY A 94 -3.33 0.17 -20.30
N THR A 95 -2.63 1.24 -19.95
CA THR A 95 -3.17 2.39 -19.25
C THR A 95 -3.10 3.65 -20.09
N LYS A 96 -3.99 4.61 -19.85
CA LYS A 96 -4.01 5.91 -20.53
C LYS A 96 -4.23 7.02 -19.52
N PRO A 97 -3.48 8.13 -19.58
CA PRO A 97 -3.71 9.26 -18.68
C PRO A 97 -5.14 9.80 -18.77
N HIS A 98 -5.81 9.90 -17.62
CA HIS A 98 -7.12 10.50 -17.43
C HIS A 98 -7.15 11.38 -16.17
N GLY A 99 -6.96 12.69 -16.35
CA GLY A 99 -6.90 13.62 -15.22
C GLY A 99 -5.64 13.40 -14.38
N LEU A 100 -5.81 13.06 -13.10
CA LEU A 100 -4.70 12.84 -12.15
C LEU A 100 -4.17 11.39 -12.13
N TYR A 101 -4.93 10.46 -12.69
CA TYR A 101 -4.66 9.03 -12.68
C TYR A 101 -4.66 8.47 -14.11
N ASP A 102 -4.26 7.21 -14.26
CA ASP A 102 -4.44 6.50 -15.51
C ASP A 102 -5.72 5.65 -15.47
N ASP A 103 -6.46 5.64 -16.57
CA ASP A 103 -7.55 4.70 -16.81
C ASP A 103 -7.01 3.42 -17.45
N PHE A 104 -7.62 2.28 -17.13
CA PHE A 104 -7.37 1.03 -17.82
C PHE A 104 -7.99 1.07 -19.22
N ALA A 105 -7.14 1.01 -20.23
CA ALA A 105 -7.53 0.99 -21.64
C ALA A 105 -7.47 -0.41 -22.24
N ILE A 106 -6.64 -1.30 -21.71
CA ILE A 106 -6.46 -2.68 -22.20
C ILE A 106 -6.36 -3.65 -21.03
N HIS A 107 -7.27 -4.63 -21.03
CA HIS A 107 -7.25 -5.82 -20.18
C HIS A 107 -6.85 -7.03 -21.06
N PRO A 108 -5.61 -7.54 -20.97
CA PRO A 108 -5.09 -8.54 -21.91
C PRO A 108 -5.80 -9.89 -21.83
N LEU A 109 -6.51 -10.17 -20.73
CA LEU A 109 -7.30 -11.37 -20.50
C LEU A 109 -8.82 -11.06 -20.50
N ALA A 110 -9.26 -9.98 -21.14
CA ALA A 110 -10.68 -9.60 -21.20
C ALA A 110 -11.62 -10.68 -21.74
N ASN A 111 -11.12 -11.61 -22.57
CA ASN A 111 -11.91 -12.67 -23.19
C ASN A 111 -11.56 -14.08 -22.68
N VAL A 112 -10.79 -14.20 -21.59
CA VAL A 112 -10.38 -15.51 -21.07
C VAL A 112 -11.59 -16.33 -20.63
N GLN A 113 -11.56 -17.63 -20.93
CA GLN A 113 -12.61 -18.59 -20.57
C GLN A 113 -12.08 -19.86 -19.92
N THR A 114 -10.84 -20.25 -20.22
CA THR A 114 -10.30 -21.56 -19.86
C THR A 114 -9.04 -21.47 -19.00
N VAL A 115 -8.76 -22.54 -18.26
CA VAL A 115 -7.52 -22.70 -17.49
C VAL A 115 -6.30 -22.72 -18.42
N GLU A 116 -6.39 -23.38 -19.56
CA GLU A 116 -5.30 -23.49 -20.54
C GLU A 116 -4.85 -22.12 -21.08
N GLU A 117 -5.77 -21.17 -21.25
CA GLU A 117 -5.43 -19.80 -21.63
C GLU A 117 -4.62 -19.07 -20.55
N ILE A 118 -4.91 -19.33 -19.27
CA ILE A 118 -4.11 -18.81 -18.15
C ILE A 118 -2.73 -19.46 -18.14
N GLU A 119 -2.65 -20.79 -18.26
CA GLU A 119 -1.38 -21.52 -18.23
C GLU A 119 -0.42 -21.11 -19.36
N ASN A 120 -0.97 -20.77 -20.54
CA ASN A 120 -0.21 -20.33 -21.70
C ASN A 120 0.04 -18.81 -21.73
N TYR A 121 -0.54 -18.03 -20.81
CA TYR A 121 -0.33 -16.59 -20.78
C TYR A 121 1.10 -16.25 -20.32
N PRO A 122 1.82 -15.34 -21.01
CA PRO A 122 3.21 -15.00 -20.69
C PRO A 122 3.30 -14.03 -19.50
N PHE A 123 3.03 -14.54 -18.29
CA PHE A 123 3.16 -13.75 -17.07
C PHE A 123 4.58 -13.24 -16.81
N PRO A 124 4.75 -12.11 -16.10
CA PRO A 124 6.08 -11.57 -15.79
C PRO A 124 6.96 -12.51 -14.96
N GLU A 125 8.25 -12.51 -15.29
CA GLU A 125 9.27 -13.21 -14.52
C GLU A 125 9.71 -12.38 -13.32
N VAL A 126 9.52 -12.93 -12.11
CA VAL A 126 9.82 -12.23 -10.85
C VAL A 126 11.31 -11.91 -10.74
N ASP A 127 12.20 -12.85 -11.08
CA ASP A 127 13.65 -12.66 -10.96
C ASP A 127 14.28 -11.95 -12.18
N ALA A 128 13.47 -11.29 -13.02
CA ALA A 128 13.97 -10.53 -14.16
C ALA A 128 15.00 -9.45 -13.72
N PRO A 129 16.14 -9.31 -14.41
CA PRO A 129 17.19 -8.39 -14.03
C PRO A 129 16.71 -6.94 -13.85
N GLY A 130 17.19 -6.28 -12.79
CA GLY A 130 16.86 -4.88 -12.48
C GLY A 130 15.63 -4.70 -11.59
N ARG A 131 14.73 -5.69 -11.48
CA ARG A 131 13.45 -5.57 -10.74
C ARG A 131 13.59 -5.10 -9.29
N PHE A 132 14.61 -5.58 -8.58
CA PHE A 132 14.83 -5.27 -7.15
C PHE A 132 15.98 -4.28 -6.91
N ARG A 133 16.62 -3.76 -7.97
CA ARG A 133 17.79 -2.86 -7.83
C ARG A 133 17.45 -1.62 -7.01
N PHE A 134 16.29 -1.01 -7.27
CA PHE A 134 15.83 0.14 -6.52
C PHE A 134 15.66 -0.16 -5.03
N ALA A 135 15.09 -1.32 -4.68
CA ALA A 135 14.91 -1.73 -3.30
C ALA A 135 16.28 -1.94 -2.61
N GLU A 136 17.20 -2.67 -3.25
CA GLU A 136 18.55 -2.92 -2.73
C GLU A 136 19.33 -1.61 -2.49
N GLU A 137 19.34 -0.70 -3.47
CA GLU A 137 20.02 0.59 -3.39
C GLU A 137 19.39 1.51 -2.32
N THR A 138 18.06 1.52 -2.23
CA THR A 138 17.33 2.32 -1.25
C THR A 138 17.56 1.81 0.18
N ILE A 139 17.53 0.49 0.38
CA ILE A 139 17.83 -0.12 1.69
C ILE A 139 19.28 0.15 2.09
N ALA A 140 20.23 0.02 1.16
CA ALA A 140 21.64 0.32 1.44
C ALA A 140 21.85 1.79 1.85
N LYS A 141 21.07 2.71 1.27
CA LYS A 141 21.16 4.15 1.55
C LYS A 141 20.47 4.57 2.84
N TYR A 142 19.27 4.07 3.12
CA TYR A 142 18.41 4.59 4.20
C TYR A 142 18.14 3.60 5.34
N GLY A 143 18.33 2.29 5.12
CA GLY A 143 17.90 1.24 6.05
C GLY A 143 18.61 1.24 7.40
N LYS A 144 19.68 2.03 7.58
CA LYS A 144 20.31 2.25 8.89
C LYS A 144 19.61 3.33 9.71
N ASP A 145 18.98 4.29 9.05
CA ASP A 145 18.44 5.51 9.67
C ASP A 145 16.91 5.50 9.73
N PHE A 146 16.25 4.78 8.81
CA PHE A 146 14.79 4.69 8.70
C PHE A 146 14.28 3.24 8.72
N GLY A 147 12.98 3.07 8.99
CA GLY A 147 12.27 1.84 8.73
C GLY A 147 12.08 1.59 7.23
N ILE A 148 12.09 0.33 6.81
CA ILE A 148 11.88 -0.06 5.42
C ILE A 148 10.60 -0.88 5.29
N ILE A 149 9.65 -0.38 4.49
CA ILE A 149 8.40 -1.06 4.16
C ILE A 149 8.51 -1.61 2.73
N GLY A 150 8.43 -2.92 2.58
CA GLY A 150 8.29 -3.58 1.28
C GLY A 150 6.84 -3.52 0.81
N ASP A 151 6.54 -2.61 -0.10
CA ASP A 151 5.22 -2.43 -0.70
C ASP A 151 4.97 -3.53 -1.76
N LEU A 152 3.85 -4.21 -1.58
CA LEU A 152 3.31 -5.31 -2.38
C LEU A 152 1.79 -5.12 -2.51
N GLU A 153 1.29 -3.88 -2.52
CA GLU A 153 -0.11 -3.60 -2.87
C GLU A 153 -0.46 -4.08 -4.28
N CYS A 154 -1.75 -4.19 -4.54
CA CYS A 154 -2.30 -4.83 -5.73
C CYS A 154 -1.86 -6.29 -5.86
N ALA A 155 -1.95 -7.06 -4.79
CA ALA A 155 -1.29 -8.34 -4.64
C ALA A 155 -1.98 -9.50 -5.38
N ILE A 156 -3.32 -9.55 -5.39
CA ILE A 156 -4.06 -10.70 -5.91
C ILE A 156 -5.27 -10.23 -6.71
N TYR A 157 -6.24 -9.64 -6.03
CA TYR A 157 -7.51 -9.22 -6.62
C TYR A 157 -7.30 -8.12 -7.67
N GLU A 158 -6.51 -7.11 -7.33
CA GLU A 158 -6.32 -5.94 -8.17
C GLU A 158 -5.61 -6.29 -9.48
N ILE A 159 -4.46 -6.95 -9.43
CA ILE A 159 -3.78 -7.42 -10.63
C ILE A 159 -4.67 -8.35 -11.46
N SER A 160 -5.46 -9.21 -10.81
CA SER A 160 -6.38 -10.10 -11.53
C SER A 160 -7.45 -9.32 -12.30
N TRP A 161 -8.04 -8.27 -11.72
CA TRP A 161 -9.00 -7.47 -12.45
C TRP A 161 -8.35 -6.49 -13.42
N TYR A 162 -7.11 -6.03 -13.17
CA TYR A 162 -6.35 -5.29 -14.18
C TYR A 162 -6.10 -6.14 -15.43
N LEU A 163 -6.00 -7.47 -15.29
CA LEU A 163 -5.84 -8.39 -16.42
C LEU A 163 -7.15 -8.68 -17.15
N VAL A 164 -8.25 -8.87 -16.42
CA VAL A 164 -9.54 -9.39 -16.94
C VAL A 164 -10.59 -8.31 -17.19
N GLY A 165 -10.55 -7.22 -16.43
CA GLY A 165 -11.63 -6.26 -16.27
C GLY A 165 -12.47 -6.55 -15.01
N LEU A 166 -12.77 -5.50 -14.23
CA LEU A 166 -13.44 -5.57 -12.93
C LEU A 166 -14.82 -6.23 -13.00
N GLU A 167 -15.68 -5.76 -13.89
CA GLU A 167 -17.05 -6.26 -14.03
C GLU A 167 -17.06 -7.75 -14.41
N LYS A 168 -16.24 -8.14 -15.39
CA LYS A 168 -16.12 -9.53 -15.82
C LYS A 168 -15.59 -10.41 -14.70
N LEU A 169 -14.49 -10.02 -14.03
CA LEU A 169 -13.94 -10.85 -12.96
C LEU A 169 -14.95 -11.06 -11.82
N LEU A 170 -15.67 -10.02 -11.41
CA LEU A 170 -16.70 -10.14 -10.37
C LEU A 170 -17.85 -11.06 -10.78
N MET A 171 -18.34 -10.94 -12.01
CA MET A 171 -19.36 -11.85 -12.56
C MET A 171 -18.85 -13.29 -12.61
N ASP A 172 -17.63 -13.49 -13.11
CA ASP A 172 -17.07 -14.82 -13.32
C ASP A 172 -16.71 -15.51 -12.00
N MET A 173 -16.31 -14.75 -10.99
CA MET A 173 -16.19 -15.26 -9.61
C MET A 173 -17.54 -15.70 -9.04
N MET A 174 -18.63 -14.97 -9.35
CA MET A 174 -19.98 -15.36 -8.91
C MET A 174 -20.50 -16.59 -9.66
N MET A 175 -20.15 -16.73 -10.93
CA MET A 175 -20.52 -17.86 -11.80
C MET A 175 -19.59 -19.07 -11.67
N GLU A 176 -18.49 -18.93 -10.93
CA GLU A 176 -17.48 -19.96 -10.72
C GLU A 176 -16.78 -20.40 -12.01
N GLU A 177 -16.48 -19.44 -12.88
CA GLU A 177 -15.89 -19.74 -14.19
C GLU A 177 -14.53 -20.44 -14.06
N PRO A 178 -14.21 -21.43 -14.92
CA PRO A 178 -13.10 -22.36 -14.71
C PRO A 178 -11.72 -21.72 -14.57
N TYR A 179 -11.49 -20.57 -15.22
CA TYR A 179 -10.18 -19.91 -15.24
C TYR A 179 -9.87 -19.14 -13.94
N VAL A 180 -10.90 -18.80 -13.15
CA VAL A 180 -10.77 -17.82 -12.05
C VAL A 180 -9.78 -18.29 -11.00
N ASP A 181 -9.88 -19.54 -10.55
CA ASP A 181 -8.95 -20.08 -9.56
C ASP A 181 -7.52 -20.16 -10.11
N ALA A 182 -7.36 -20.58 -11.37
CA ALA A 182 -6.04 -20.66 -12.02
C ALA A 182 -5.37 -19.28 -12.11
N LEU A 183 -6.13 -18.23 -12.46
CA LEU A 183 -5.64 -16.86 -12.49
C LEU A 183 -5.22 -16.38 -11.11
N LEU A 184 -6.12 -16.50 -10.12
CA LEU A 184 -5.87 -16.03 -8.76
C LEU A 184 -4.68 -16.76 -8.13
N ASP A 185 -4.53 -18.07 -8.36
CA ASP A 185 -3.37 -18.85 -7.90
C ASP A 185 -2.08 -18.38 -8.55
N LYS A 186 -2.09 -18.17 -9.87
CA LYS A 186 -0.90 -17.72 -10.61
C LYS A 186 -0.45 -16.34 -10.16
N VAL A 187 -1.37 -15.39 -9.99
CA VAL A 187 -1.07 -14.05 -9.48
C VAL A 187 -0.56 -14.11 -8.05
N THR A 188 -1.21 -14.92 -7.19
CA THR A 188 -0.74 -15.15 -5.80
C THR A 188 0.68 -15.69 -5.76
N ASP A 189 1.03 -16.63 -6.63
CA ASP A 189 2.38 -17.20 -6.70
C ASP A 189 3.43 -16.15 -7.09
N ILE A 190 3.12 -15.28 -8.06
CA ILE A 190 4.01 -14.18 -8.48
C ILE A 190 4.16 -13.19 -7.32
N SER A 191 3.08 -12.72 -6.72
CA SER A 191 3.13 -11.76 -5.61
C SER A 191 3.83 -12.33 -4.38
N THR A 192 3.61 -13.62 -4.06
CA THR A 192 4.33 -14.31 -2.98
C THR A 192 5.83 -14.36 -3.28
N LYS A 193 6.24 -14.72 -4.50
CA LYS A 193 7.67 -14.70 -4.86
C LYS A 193 8.27 -13.30 -4.78
N THR A 194 7.54 -12.27 -5.23
CA THR A 194 7.98 -10.88 -5.13
C THR A 194 8.17 -10.44 -3.68
N GLY A 195 7.22 -10.75 -2.79
CA GLY A 195 7.34 -10.48 -1.37
C GLY A 195 8.52 -11.21 -0.72
N LEU A 196 8.78 -12.47 -1.10
CA LEU A 196 9.96 -13.22 -0.62
C LEU A 196 11.27 -12.55 -1.04
N ARG A 197 11.36 -12.05 -2.28
CA ARG A 197 12.52 -11.28 -2.75
C ARG A 197 12.71 -9.98 -1.97
N LEU A 198 11.63 -9.27 -1.62
CA LEU A 198 11.71 -8.07 -0.77
C LEU A 198 12.18 -8.43 0.65
N ILE A 199 11.70 -9.53 1.23
CA ILE A 199 12.19 -10.03 2.54
C ILE A 199 13.69 -10.31 2.47
N GLU A 200 14.18 -10.94 1.40
CA GLU A 200 15.61 -11.18 1.18
C GLU A 200 16.42 -9.89 1.04
N CYS A 201 15.85 -8.82 0.47
CA CYS A 201 16.49 -7.50 0.40
C CYS A 201 16.65 -6.85 1.78
N GLY A 202 15.92 -7.32 2.81
CA GLY A 202 16.04 -6.85 4.19
C GLY A 202 15.00 -5.80 4.60
N VAL A 203 13.78 -5.87 4.06
CA VAL A 203 12.66 -5.04 4.54
C VAL A 203 12.26 -5.41 5.97
N ASP A 204 11.81 -4.42 6.75
CA ASP A 204 11.36 -4.63 8.14
C ASP A 204 9.89 -5.10 8.21
N MET A 205 9.10 -4.79 7.17
CA MET A 205 7.68 -5.11 7.03
C MET A 205 7.35 -5.37 5.56
N ILE A 206 6.42 -6.30 5.27
CA ILE A 206 5.72 -6.39 3.98
C ILE A 206 4.35 -5.73 4.14
N TRP A 207 4.06 -4.79 3.26
CA TRP A 207 2.76 -4.13 3.13
C TRP A 207 2.12 -4.62 1.84
N ALA A 208 1.38 -5.73 1.93
CA ALA A 208 0.60 -6.26 0.82
C ALA A 208 -0.77 -5.58 0.79
N GLY A 209 -1.59 -5.82 -0.25
CA GLY A 209 -2.93 -5.26 -0.25
C GLY A 209 -3.74 -5.58 -1.47
N ASP A 210 -5.05 -5.45 -1.31
CA ASP A 210 -6.05 -5.42 -2.36
C ASP A 210 -7.30 -4.73 -1.78
N ASP A 211 -7.94 -3.88 -2.57
CA ASP A 211 -9.15 -3.18 -2.16
C ASP A 211 -10.38 -4.09 -2.17
N PHE A 212 -10.84 -4.47 -0.97
CA PHE A 212 -12.06 -5.26 -0.76
C PHE A 212 -13.25 -4.40 -0.33
N GLY A 213 -13.04 -3.13 0.00
CA GLY A 213 -14.04 -2.22 0.55
C GLY A 213 -14.52 -1.16 -0.45
N SER A 214 -15.79 -0.80 -0.32
CA SER A 214 -16.38 0.44 -0.82
C SER A 214 -16.56 1.43 0.32
N GLN A 215 -17.10 2.63 0.05
CA GLN A 215 -17.40 3.60 1.12
C GLN A 215 -18.29 3.02 2.24
N ASN A 216 -19.18 2.07 1.92
CA ASN A 216 -20.26 1.63 2.81
C ASN A 216 -20.20 0.16 3.23
N SER A 217 -19.51 -0.68 2.48
CA SER A 217 -19.49 -2.14 2.70
C SER A 217 -18.37 -2.79 1.88
N LEU A 218 -18.21 -4.10 2.01
CA LEU A 218 -17.40 -4.88 1.09
C LEU A 218 -17.93 -4.80 -0.36
N ILE A 219 -17.03 -4.98 -1.32
CA ILE A 219 -17.31 -5.11 -2.76
C ILE A 219 -17.88 -6.49 -3.09
N MET A 220 -17.51 -7.50 -2.29
CA MET A 220 -17.97 -8.89 -2.40
C MET A 220 -18.47 -9.41 -1.06
N SER A 221 -19.21 -10.52 -1.07
CA SER A 221 -19.68 -11.11 0.19
C SER A 221 -18.50 -11.69 1.00
N PRO A 222 -18.60 -11.76 2.34
CA PRO A 222 -17.59 -12.43 3.16
C PRO A 222 -17.33 -13.89 2.74
N GLU A 223 -18.35 -14.59 2.22
CA GLU A 223 -18.23 -15.95 1.72
C GLU A 223 -17.40 -16.02 0.42
N MET A 224 -17.55 -15.03 -0.47
CA MET A 224 -16.67 -14.92 -1.64
C MET A 224 -15.23 -14.63 -1.23
N PHE A 225 -15.03 -13.77 -0.23
CA PHE A 225 -13.70 -13.53 0.33
C PHE A 225 -13.06 -14.81 0.88
N ASP A 226 -13.83 -15.58 1.66
CA ASP A 226 -13.40 -16.85 2.23
C ASP A 226 -13.04 -17.90 1.17
N ARG A 227 -13.76 -17.93 0.06
CA ARG A 227 -13.46 -18.85 -1.04
C ARG A 227 -12.22 -18.43 -1.81
N TYR A 228 -12.19 -17.18 -2.26
CA TYR A 228 -11.25 -16.75 -3.30
C TYR A 228 -9.96 -16.17 -2.75
N PHE A 229 -9.98 -15.50 -1.59
CA PHE A 229 -8.81 -14.74 -1.13
C PHE A 229 -8.21 -15.30 0.15
N GLU A 230 -9.02 -15.72 1.12
CA GLU A 230 -8.50 -16.23 2.40
C GLU A 230 -7.44 -17.33 2.25
N PRO A 231 -7.63 -18.39 1.42
CA PRO A 231 -6.64 -19.46 1.31
C PRO A 231 -5.33 -18.99 0.67
N ARG A 232 -5.43 -18.03 -0.25
CA ARG A 232 -4.31 -17.46 -1.01
C ARG A 232 -3.50 -16.50 -0.15
N ILE A 233 -4.18 -15.64 0.61
CA ILE A 233 -3.56 -14.77 1.61
C ILE A 233 -2.88 -15.62 2.69
N ARG A 234 -3.54 -16.68 3.18
CA ARG A 234 -2.95 -17.62 4.15
C ARG A 234 -1.67 -18.25 3.62
N LYS A 235 -1.68 -18.73 2.36
CA LYS A 235 -0.50 -19.30 1.69
C LYS A 235 0.63 -18.27 1.62
N MET A 236 0.33 -17.05 1.19
CA MET A 236 1.28 -15.94 1.09
C MET A 236 1.91 -15.60 2.45
N PHE A 237 1.09 -15.37 3.48
CA PHE A 237 1.58 -15.03 4.83
C PHE A 237 2.39 -16.16 5.44
N THR A 238 1.97 -17.42 5.23
CA THR A 238 2.72 -18.60 5.69
C THR A 238 4.11 -18.64 5.04
N ALA A 239 4.21 -18.37 3.73
CA ALA A 239 5.49 -18.33 3.03
C ALA A 239 6.40 -17.21 3.56
N PHE A 240 5.86 -16.01 3.77
CA PHE A 240 6.62 -14.88 4.32
C PHE A 240 7.16 -15.18 5.72
N ARG A 241 6.33 -15.74 6.60
CA ARG A 241 6.75 -16.15 7.95
C ARG A 241 7.74 -17.30 7.94
N ALA A 242 7.65 -18.22 6.98
CA ALA A 242 8.63 -19.28 6.82
C ALA A 242 10.01 -18.73 6.41
N ALA A 243 10.06 -17.69 5.56
CA ALA A 243 11.29 -17.05 5.15
C ALA A 243 11.90 -16.17 6.26
N ASN A 244 11.06 -15.44 7.00
CA ASN A 244 11.48 -14.64 8.15
C ASN A 244 10.38 -14.66 9.23
N PRO A 245 10.55 -15.41 10.34
CA PRO A 245 9.54 -15.49 11.39
C PRO A 245 9.16 -14.14 12.01
N ASN A 246 10.09 -13.16 11.96
CA ASN A 246 9.92 -11.84 12.56
C ASN A 246 9.35 -10.78 11.59
N ILE A 247 9.18 -11.11 10.30
CA ILE A 247 8.68 -10.13 9.32
C ILE A 247 7.31 -9.61 9.74
N LYS A 248 7.10 -8.30 9.69
CA LYS A 248 5.78 -7.73 9.98
C LYS A 248 4.92 -7.70 8.73
N LEU A 249 3.65 -8.01 8.88
CA LEU A 249 2.69 -8.10 7.79
C LEU A 249 1.63 -6.99 7.96
N ALA A 250 1.56 -6.10 6.98
CA ALA A 250 0.49 -5.13 6.84
C ALA A 250 -0.35 -5.46 5.60
N TRP A 251 -1.64 -5.13 5.64
CA TRP A 251 -2.56 -5.30 4.51
C TRP A 251 -3.27 -3.99 4.21
N HIS A 252 -3.14 -3.48 2.98
CA HIS A 252 -3.92 -2.36 2.44
C HIS A 252 -5.29 -2.83 1.93
N SER A 253 -6.35 -2.13 2.33
CA SER A 253 -7.62 -2.13 1.61
C SER A 253 -8.38 -0.85 1.92
N CYS A 254 -8.61 -0.02 0.90
CA CYS A 254 -9.56 1.08 0.99
C CYS A 254 -10.98 0.58 1.29
N GLY A 255 -11.80 1.51 1.78
CA GLY A 255 -13.21 1.31 2.08
C GLY A 255 -13.50 0.62 3.41
N SER A 256 -14.76 0.22 3.58
CA SER A 256 -15.29 -0.42 4.78
C SER A 256 -15.08 -1.93 4.71
N ILE A 257 -14.06 -2.41 5.43
CA ILE A 257 -13.71 -3.84 5.51
C ILE A 257 -14.01 -4.47 6.87
N VAL A 258 -14.72 -3.78 7.76
CA VAL A 258 -15.02 -4.25 9.13
C VAL A 258 -15.45 -5.72 9.22
N PRO A 259 -16.31 -6.26 8.31
CA PRO A 259 -16.72 -7.66 8.40
C PRO A 259 -15.60 -8.69 8.21
N ILE A 260 -14.50 -8.34 7.53
CA ILE A 260 -13.36 -9.25 7.29
C ILE A 260 -12.13 -8.96 8.16
N ILE A 261 -12.12 -7.90 8.98
CA ILE A 261 -11.02 -7.63 9.92
C ILE A 261 -10.74 -8.82 10.86
N PRO A 262 -11.74 -9.50 11.46
CA PRO A 262 -11.48 -10.68 12.28
C PRO A 262 -10.73 -11.79 11.54
N LYS A 263 -11.01 -11.97 10.25
CA LYS A 263 -10.35 -12.99 9.41
C LYS A 263 -8.89 -12.63 9.17
N PHE A 264 -8.58 -11.36 8.93
CA PHE A 264 -7.19 -10.90 8.84
C PHE A 264 -6.42 -11.12 10.15
N ILE A 265 -7.05 -10.91 11.30
CA ILE A 265 -6.47 -11.23 12.61
C ILE A 265 -6.18 -12.74 12.70
N ASP A 266 -7.13 -13.60 12.32
CA ASP A 266 -6.97 -15.06 12.33
C ASP A 266 -5.89 -15.55 11.34
N LEU A 267 -5.63 -14.79 10.27
CA LEU A 267 -4.54 -15.03 9.32
C LEU A 267 -3.16 -14.62 9.86
N GLY A 268 -3.11 -13.91 11.00
CA GLY A 268 -1.87 -13.44 11.60
C GLY A 268 -1.37 -12.11 11.01
N LEU A 269 -2.29 -11.27 10.53
CA LEU A 269 -1.96 -9.90 10.11
C LEU A 269 -1.51 -9.06 11.32
N ASP A 270 -0.37 -8.37 11.21
CA ASP A 270 0.11 -7.50 12.29
C ASP A 270 -0.51 -6.11 12.22
N PHE A 271 -0.67 -5.53 11.03
CA PHE A 271 -1.13 -4.15 10.84
C PHE A 271 -2.24 -4.04 9.79
N MET A 272 -3.34 -3.38 10.14
CA MET A 272 -4.37 -3.00 9.17
C MET A 272 -4.06 -1.64 8.58
N ASN A 273 -4.08 -1.55 7.25
CA ASN A 273 -3.91 -0.31 6.51
C ASN A 273 -5.00 -0.18 5.41
N PRO A 274 -5.41 1.03 5.05
CA PRO A 274 -5.40 2.20 5.90
C PRO A 274 -6.51 2.10 6.96
N LEU A 275 -6.42 2.90 8.02
CA LEU A 275 -7.63 3.35 8.70
C LEU A 275 -8.19 4.53 7.89
N GLN A 276 -9.32 4.33 7.21
CA GLN A 276 -9.95 5.34 6.35
C GLN A 276 -11.16 5.97 7.08
N PRO A 277 -11.02 7.16 7.72
CA PRO A 277 -12.00 7.65 8.68
C PRO A 277 -13.40 7.88 8.11
N MET A 278 -13.50 8.20 6.82
CA MET A 278 -14.76 8.49 6.16
C MET A 278 -15.52 7.22 5.75
N ALA A 279 -14.84 6.07 5.63
CA ALA A 279 -15.50 4.82 5.30
C ALA A 279 -16.33 4.32 6.48
N LYS A 280 -17.49 3.73 6.19
CA LYS A 280 -18.44 3.33 7.23
C LYS A 280 -17.78 2.44 8.27
N ASN A 281 -17.87 2.83 9.55
CA ASN A 281 -17.33 2.12 10.71
C ASN A 281 -15.79 1.94 10.70
N MET A 282 -15.05 2.70 9.88
CA MET A 282 -13.57 2.66 9.82
C MET A 282 -12.91 3.84 10.56
N ASP A 283 -13.68 4.65 11.28
CA ASP A 283 -13.17 5.71 12.15
C ASP A 283 -12.31 5.16 13.30
N ALA A 284 -11.35 5.97 13.75
CA ALA A 284 -10.34 5.55 14.70
C ALA A 284 -10.94 5.05 16.04
N GLU A 285 -12.00 5.70 16.53
CA GLU A 285 -12.70 5.34 17.75
C GLU A 285 -13.35 3.96 17.63
N ASN A 286 -14.10 3.72 16.54
CA ASN A 286 -14.74 2.44 16.32
C ASN A 286 -13.69 1.33 16.14
N ILE A 287 -12.65 1.56 15.34
CA ILE A 287 -11.60 0.55 15.10
C ILE A 287 -10.84 0.23 16.39
N LYS A 288 -10.39 1.23 17.15
CA LYS A 288 -9.73 1.03 18.45
C LYS A 288 -10.63 0.24 19.40
N LYS A 289 -11.89 0.63 19.55
CA LYS A 289 -12.83 -0.03 20.48
C LYS A 289 -12.98 -1.53 20.21
N ASN A 290 -13.00 -1.94 18.94
CA ASN A 290 -13.29 -3.32 18.56
C ASN A 290 -12.03 -4.20 18.39
N PHE A 291 -10.89 -3.60 18.01
CA PHE A 291 -9.72 -4.33 17.54
C PHE A 291 -8.39 -3.99 18.23
N GLU A 292 -8.36 -3.03 19.16
CA GLU A 292 -7.15 -2.74 19.93
C GLU A 292 -6.63 -3.99 20.63
N GLY A 293 -5.31 -4.19 20.58
CA GLY A 293 -4.63 -5.35 21.18
C GLY A 293 -4.75 -6.64 20.38
N LYS A 294 -5.50 -6.65 19.27
CA LYS A 294 -5.59 -7.78 18.34
C LYS A 294 -4.84 -7.53 17.03
N ILE A 295 -4.76 -6.26 16.61
CA ILE A 295 -4.06 -5.82 15.40
C ILE A 295 -3.50 -4.41 15.63
N GLY A 296 -2.38 -4.11 14.99
CA GLY A 296 -1.83 -2.77 14.88
C GLY A 296 -2.57 -1.93 13.84
N PHE A 297 -2.43 -0.62 13.96
CA PHE A 297 -3.11 0.35 13.10
C PHE A 297 -2.09 1.09 12.24
N PHE A 298 -2.45 1.39 11.00
CA PHE A 298 -1.62 2.14 10.07
C PHE A 298 -2.50 3.07 9.24
N GLY A 299 -2.30 4.40 9.32
CA GLY A 299 -3.11 5.40 8.63
C GLY A 299 -3.85 6.35 9.58
N ALA A 300 -5.14 6.56 9.34
CA ALA A 300 -6.10 7.38 10.09
C ALA A 300 -6.12 8.90 9.82
N ILE A 301 -5.17 9.48 9.10
CA ILE A 301 -5.29 10.90 8.70
C ILE A 301 -6.14 11.02 7.43
N CYS A 302 -7.25 11.73 7.51
CA CYS A 302 -8.24 11.81 6.43
C CYS A 302 -7.73 12.57 5.20
N VAL A 303 -7.58 11.86 4.08
CA VAL A 303 -7.19 12.43 2.78
C VAL A 303 -8.37 12.99 1.97
N GLN A 304 -9.61 12.67 2.34
CA GLN A 304 -10.81 13.05 1.56
C GLN A 304 -11.35 14.43 1.93
N ASP A 305 -11.18 14.87 3.18
CA ASP A 305 -11.75 16.12 3.66
C ASP A 305 -10.75 16.94 4.47
N LEU A 306 -10.14 16.35 5.51
CA LEU A 306 -9.24 17.07 6.40
C LEU A 306 -8.03 17.68 5.68
N LEU A 307 -7.29 16.89 4.91
CA LEU A 307 -6.11 17.38 4.19
C LEU A 307 -6.45 18.40 3.09
N PRO A 308 -7.44 18.16 2.20
CA PRO A 308 -7.76 19.14 1.15
C PRO A 308 -8.48 20.40 1.66
N ASN A 309 -9.37 20.29 2.66
CA ASN A 309 -10.28 21.37 3.05
C ASN A 309 -10.04 21.95 4.45
N GLY A 310 -9.27 21.26 5.30
CA GLY A 310 -8.98 21.71 6.66
C GLY A 310 -8.02 22.91 6.71
N THR A 311 -8.00 23.62 7.84
CA THR A 311 -6.94 24.60 8.12
C THR A 311 -5.71 23.90 8.71
N PRO A 312 -4.51 24.49 8.60
CA PRO A 312 -3.31 23.99 9.27
C PRO A 312 -3.51 23.66 10.76
N GLU A 313 -4.23 24.52 11.50
CA GLU A 313 -4.52 24.30 12.92
C GLU A 313 -5.42 23.08 13.15
N HIS A 314 -6.43 22.89 12.29
CA HIS A 314 -7.32 21.73 12.36
C HIS A 314 -6.54 20.44 12.09
N ILE A 315 -5.66 20.44 11.08
CA ILE A 315 -4.79 19.30 10.78
C ILE A 315 -3.87 18.98 11.96
N LYS A 316 -3.20 19.98 12.53
CA LYS A 316 -2.34 19.78 13.70
C LYS A 316 -3.10 19.21 14.89
N SER A 317 -4.28 19.76 15.19
CA SER A 317 -5.14 19.27 16.26
C SER A 317 -5.53 17.81 16.04
N GLU A 318 -5.93 17.47 14.81
CA GLU A 318 -6.38 16.12 14.49
C GLU A 318 -5.25 15.10 14.49
N VAL A 319 -4.08 15.44 13.96
CA VAL A 319 -2.87 14.59 14.04
C VAL A 319 -2.52 14.29 15.51
N LYS A 320 -2.52 15.30 16.39
CA LYS A 320 -2.25 15.08 17.82
C LYS A 320 -3.31 14.22 18.49
N ARG A 321 -4.58 14.46 18.16
CA ARG A 321 -5.71 13.68 18.71
C ARG A 321 -5.62 12.21 18.30
N ILE A 322 -5.40 11.93 17.03
CA ILE A 322 -5.25 10.58 16.49
C ILE A 322 -4.00 9.89 17.05
N ALA A 323 -2.87 10.59 17.12
CA ALA A 323 -1.65 10.07 17.72
C ALA A 323 -1.84 9.67 19.20
N ALA A 324 -2.53 10.50 19.98
CA ALA A 324 -2.87 10.18 21.36
C ALA A 324 -3.86 9.01 21.46
N LEU A 325 -4.88 8.97 20.60
CA LEU A 325 -5.92 7.94 20.61
C LEU A 325 -5.36 6.57 20.24
N LEU A 326 -4.68 6.44 19.10
CA LEU A 326 -4.23 5.16 18.56
C LEU A 326 -2.83 4.76 19.06
N GLY A 327 -1.98 5.74 19.39
CA GLY A 327 -0.61 5.50 19.83
C GLY A 327 -0.44 5.18 21.33
N GLU A 328 -1.49 5.33 22.14
CA GLU A 328 -1.46 5.14 23.61
C GLU A 328 -0.79 3.82 24.06
N LYS A 329 -0.97 2.74 23.29
CA LYS A 329 -0.46 1.40 23.60
C LYS A 329 0.58 0.88 22.60
N GLY A 330 1.18 1.76 21.81
CA GLY A 330 2.07 1.37 20.70
C GLY A 330 1.28 0.75 19.53
N ASN A 331 1.96 0.00 18.65
CA ASN A 331 1.36 -0.65 17.48
C ASN A 331 0.55 0.29 16.56
N TYR A 332 0.95 1.56 16.44
CA TYR A 332 0.32 2.52 15.54
C TYR A 332 1.35 3.22 14.68
N ILE A 333 1.21 3.12 13.36
CA ILE A 333 1.96 3.88 12.37
C ILE A 333 1.06 5.03 11.89
N LEU A 334 1.46 6.27 12.19
CA LEU A 334 0.72 7.44 11.77
C LEU A 334 0.95 7.70 10.28
N ALA A 335 -0.12 7.79 9.52
CA ALA A 335 -0.04 8.09 8.10
C ALA A 335 -1.34 8.70 7.57
N PRO A 336 -1.27 9.42 6.44
CA PRO A 336 -2.42 9.61 5.56
C PRO A 336 -3.13 8.28 5.28
N ALA A 337 -4.46 8.31 5.18
CA ALA A 337 -5.28 7.13 4.85
C ALA A 337 -5.09 6.65 3.40
N HIS A 338 -4.36 7.39 2.56
CA HIS A 338 -3.91 7.01 1.23
C HIS A 338 -2.78 7.97 0.82
N ASN A 339 -2.23 7.85 -0.39
CA ASN A 339 -1.39 8.91 -0.98
C ASN A 339 -2.04 10.28 -0.81
N ILE A 340 -1.27 11.28 -0.37
CA ILE A 340 -1.79 12.66 -0.32
C ILE A 340 -2.01 13.15 -1.76
N GLN A 341 -3.20 13.67 -2.02
CA GLN A 341 -3.73 14.01 -3.32
C GLN A 341 -3.31 15.42 -3.77
N ASP A 342 -3.39 15.71 -5.08
CA ASP A 342 -2.97 17.00 -5.64
C ASP A 342 -3.86 18.17 -5.18
N ASP A 343 -5.10 17.92 -4.77
CA ASP A 343 -5.98 18.94 -4.21
C ASP A 343 -5.57 19.41 -2.80
N THR A 344 -4.61 18.75 -2.14
CA THR A 344 -4.14 19.11 -0.80
C THR A 344 -3.17 20.32 -0.84
N PRO A 345 -3.49 21.44 -0.17
CA PRO A 345 -2.60 22.60 -0.10
C PRO A 345 -1.23 22.26 0.52
N VAL A 346 -0.16 22.95 0.09
CA VAL A 346 1.20 22.67 0.58
C VAL A 346 1.30 22.94 2.09
N GLU A 347 0.71 24.03 2.55
CA GLU A 347 0.61 24.41 3.97
C GLU A 347 -0.06 23.33 4.82
N ASN A 348 -1.01 22.58 4.26
CA ASN A 348 -1.70 21.50 4.94
C ASN A 348 -0.81 20.25 5.08
N VAL A 349 0.01 19.96 4.07
CA VAL A 349 1.06 18.93 4.18
C VAL A 349 2.08 19.33 5.23
N LEU A 350 2.56 20.58 5.21
CA LEU A 350 3.53 21.07 6.21
C LEU A 350 2.96 21.00 7.63
N ALA A 351 1.68 21.37 7.82
CA ALA A 351 1.00 21.28 9.09
C ALA A 351 1.00 19.86 9.68
N LEU A 352 0.84 18.83 8.83
CA LEU A 352 0.94 17.42 9.24
C LEU A 352 2.34 17.09 9.78
N PHE A 353 3.41 17.44 9.05
CA PHE A 353 4.78 17.20 9.50
C PHE A 353 5.14 18.00 10.76
N GLU A 354 4.70 19.26 10.84
CA GLU A 354 4.88 20.11 12.02
C GLU A 354 4.19 19.53 13.24
N ALA A 355 2.95 19.04 13.10
CA ALA A 355 2.22 18.41 14.19
C ALA A 355 2.97 17.21 14.78
N VAL A 356 3.56 16.38 13.92
CA VAL A 356 4.34 15.20 14.32
C VAL A 356 5.62 15.62 15.07
N LYS A 357 6.31 16.68 14.61
CA LYS A 357 7.48 17.23 15.30
C LYS A 357 7.12 17.79 16.68
N GLU A 358 5.96 18.44 16.80
CA GLU A 358 5.48 18.98 18.09
C GLU A 358 5.17 17.87 19.11
N LEU A 359 4.83 16.65 18.68
CA LEU A 359 4.65 15.50 19.58
C LEU A 359 5.95 15.09 20.29
N GLU A 360 7.13 15.42 19.75
CA GLU A 360 8.43 15.10 20.38
C GLU A 360 8.73 15.98 21.60
N THR A 361 7.95 17.04 21.82
CA THR A 361 8.17 18.05 22.87
C THR A 361 7.24 17.91 24.07
N ILE A 362 6.42 16.86 24.10
CA ILE A 362 5.47 16.50 25.17
C ILE A 362 6.05 15.30 25.93
#